data_AF-A0A133V1I2-F1
#
_entry.id   AF-A0A133V1I2-F1
#
_cell.length_a   1.000
_cell.length_b   1.000
_cell.length_c   1.000
_cell.angle_alpha   90.00
_cell.angle_beta   90.00
_cell.angle_gamma   90.00
#
_symmetry.space_group_name_H-M   'P 1'
#
loop_
_entity.id
_entity.type
_entity.pdbx_description
1 polymer ?
#
loop_
_entity_poly.entity_id
_entity_poly.type
_entity_poly.pdbx_seq_one_letter_code
_entity_poly.pdbx_strand_id
1 'polypeptide(L)'
;MPEEERKKKVGSAARFGPRYGTKIRKRVQAIEKEQKKPHECPNCGAKKVKRISSGIWKCTRCNVKFAAKAYSPKTREIEPSALESIESAEEQE
;
A
#
# COMPACT_ATOMS: atom_id res chain seq x y z
N MET A 1 8.95 -23.15 -27.92
CA MET A 1 7.80 -22.27 -28.22
C MET A 1 7.68 -21.29 -27.06
N PRO A 2 7.75 -19.97 -27.26
CA PRO A 2 7.70 -19.03 -26.14
C PRO A 2 6.27 -18.99 -25.58
N GLU A 3 6.16 -19.18 -24.28
CA GLU A 3 4.92 -19.15 -23.52
C GLU A 3 4.47 -17.69 -23.41
N GLU A 4 3.69 -17.23 -24.38
CA GLU A 4 3.21 -15.86 -24.44
C GLU A 4 2.21 -15.63 -23.30
N GLU A 5 2.68 -15.07 -22.18
CA GLU A 5 1.83 -14.65 -21.07
C GLU A 5 0.73 -13.73 -21.62
N ARG A 6 -0.49 -14.26 -21.79
CA ARG A 6 -1.68 -13.48 -22.11
C ARG A 6 -1.91 -12.47 -20.98
N LYS A 7 -1.32 -11.27 -21.09
CA LYS A 7 -1.66 -10.12 -20.26
C LYS A 7 -3.09 -9.71 -20.61
N LYS A 8 -4.07 -10.40 -20.02
CA LYS A 8 -5.47 -9.97 -20.06
C LYS A 8 -5.49 -8.52 -19.58
N LYS A 9 -6.02 -7.61 -20.40
CA LYS A 9 -6.09 -6.15 -20.17
C LYS A 9 -6.48 -5.73 -18.73
N VAL A 10 -7.20 -6.62 -18.05
CA VAL A 10 -7.76 -6.48 -16.69
C VAL A 10 -6.88 -7.01 -15.55
N GLY A 11 -5.75 -7.68 -15.81
CA GLY A 11 -4.79 -8.12 -14.79
C GLY A 11 -5.42 -8.88 -13.62
N SER A 12 -5.10 -8.48 -12.38
CA SER A 12 -5.62 -9.09 -11.16
C SER A 12 -7.15 -8.97 -10.99
N ALA A 13 -7.76 -7.96 -11.61
CA ALA A 13 -9.21 -7.78 -11.62
C ALA A 13 -9.93 -8.76 -12.57
N ALA A 14 -9.20 -9.61 -13.30
CA ALA A 14 -9.79 -10.70 -14.09
C ALA A 14 -10.57 -11.71 -13.24
N ARG A 15 -10.26 -11.83 -11.94
CA ARG A 15 -11.00 -12.68 -10.98
C ARG A 15 -12.50 -12.38 -10.91
N PHE A 16 -12.90 -11.17 -11.29
CA PHE A 16 -14.29 -10.74 -11.26
C PHE A 16 -15.11 -11.18 -12.50
N GLY A 17 -14.49 -11.82 -13.49
CA GLY A 17 -15.18 -12.31 -14.68
C GLY A 17 -15.88 -11.16 -15.43
N PRO A 18 -17.12 -11.34 -15.95
CA PRO A 18 -17.89 -10.29 -16.62
C PRO A 18 -18.67 -9.35 -15.68
N ARG A 19 -18.55 -9.48 -14.34
CA ARG A 19 -19.33 -8.71 -13.35
C ARG A 19 -18.74 -7.34 -12.98
N TYR A 20 -19.57 -6.39 -12.51
CA TYR A 20 -19.18 -5.06 -11.97
C TYR A 20 -18.68 -3.98 -12.95
N GLY A 21 -18.63 -4.27 -14.25
CA GLY A 21 -18.27 -3.29 -15.28
C GLY A 21 -16.80 -2.82 -15.28
N THR A 22 -16.42 -2.07 -16.31
CA THR A 22 -15.00 -1.76 -16.61
C THR A 22 -14.37 -0.75 -15.65
N LYS A 23 -15.12 0.29 -15.24
CA LYS A 23 -14.60 1.40 -14.42
C LYS A 23 -14.16 0.94 -13.03
N ILE A 24 -15.01 0.13 -12.37
CA ILE A 24 -14.73 -0.41 -11.03
C ILE A 24 -13.52 -1.34 -11.08
N ARG A 25 -13.48 -2.24 -12.07
CA ARG A 25 -12.33 -3.16 -12.23
C ARG A 25 -11.01 -2.45 -12.46
N LYS A 26 -11.00 -1.39 -13.29
CA LYS A 26 -9.79 -0.58 -13.52
C LYS A 26 -9.27 0.07 -12.23
N ARG A 27 -10.17 0.60 -11.38
CA ARG A 27 -9.80 1.18 -10.09
C ARG A 27 -9.22 0.12 -9.14
N VAL A 28 -9.88 -1.02 -9.02
CA VAL A 28 -9.40 -2.12 -8.17
C VAL A 28 -8.05 -2.65 -8.67
N GLN A 29 -7.89 -2.80 -9.98
CA GLN A 29 -6.62 -3.20 -10.58
C GLN A 29 -5.49 -2.21 -10.26
N ALA A 30 -5.75 -0.90 -10.31
CA ALA A 30 -4.77 0.12 -9.96
C ALA A 30 -4.35 0.03 -8.48
N ILE A 31 -5.32 -0.13 -7.58
CA ILE A 31 -5.10 -0.28 -6.13
C ILE A 31 -4.30 -1.56 -5.83
N GLU A 32 -4.72 -2.70 -6.37
CA GLU A 32 -4.03 -3.98 -6.16
C GLU A 32 -2.62 -3.98 -6.77
N LYS A 33 -2.43 -3.30 -7.91
CA LYS A 33 -1.12 -3.12 -8.52
C LYS A 33 -0.20 -2.30 -7.62
N GLU A 34 -0.68 -1.23 -7.01
CA GLU A 34 0.11 -0.44 -6.05
C GLU A 34 0.41 -1.23 -4.78
N GLN A 35 -0.59 -1.92 -4.23
CA GLN A 35 -0.45 -2.70 -3.00
C GLN A 35 0.55 -3.85 -3.14
N LYS A 36 0.54 -4.56 -4.27
CA LYS A 36 1.43 -5.73 -4.50
C LYS A 36 2.83 -5.37 -4.99
N LYS A 37 3.10 -4.09 -5.28
CA LYS A 37 4.46 -3.66 -5.62
C LYS A 37 5.42 -3.95 -4.45
N PRO A 38 6.67 -4.30 -4.75
CA PRO A 38 7.70 -4.36 -3.72
C PRO A 38 7.99 -2.93 -3.24
N HIS A 39 7.83 -2.71 -1.93
CA HIS A 39 8.05 -1.42 -1.29
C HIS A 39 9.27 -1.46 -0.38
N GLU A 40 9.94 -0.32 -0.26
CA GLU A 40 11.11 -0.12 0.59
C GLU A 40 10.70 -0.01 2.05
N CYS A 41 11.49 -0.65 2.93
CA CYS A 41 11.30 -0.57 4.37
C CYS A 41 12.05 0.65 4.93
N PRO A 42 11.41 1.47 5.79
CA PRO A 42 12.07 2.65 6.37
C PRO A 42 13.26 2.32 7.28
N ASN A 43 13.29 1.12 7.88
CA ASN A 43 14.36 0.71 8.78
C ASN A 43 15.55 0.09 8.02
N CYS A 44 15.30 -0.91 7.17
CA CYS A 44 16.36 -1.70 6.55
C CYS A 44 16.60 -1.42 5.06
N GLY A 45 15.88 -0.49 4.43
CA GLY A 45 15.98 -0.16 2.99
C GLY A 45 15.55 -1.26 2.01
N ALA A 46 15.38 -2.50 2.47
CA ALA A 46 15.04 -3.63 1.63
C ALA A 46 13.62 -3.53 1.05
N LYS A 47 13.49 -3.87 -0.24
CA LYS A 47 12.22 -3.93 -1.00
C LYS A 47 11.39 -5.18 -0.69
N LYS A 48 11.23 -5.52 0.59
CA LYS A 48 10.58 -6.76 1.07
C LYS A 48 9.47 -6.51 2.09
N VAL A 49 8.73 -5.42 1.91
CA VAL A 49 7.56 -5.09 2.73
C VAL A 49 6.31 -5.80 2.20
N LYS A 50 5.54 -6.44 3.08
CA LYS A 50 4.26 -7.07 2.80
C LYS A 50 3.16 -6.47 3.67
N ARG A 51 1.94 -6.34 3.13
CA ARG A 51 0.75 -5.93 3.90
C ARG A 51 0.24 -7.11 4.73
N ILE A 52 -0.05 -6.88 6.01
CA ILE A 52 -0.71 -7.87 6.89
C ILE A 52 -2.21 -7.58 6.98
N SER A 53 -2.56 -6.34 7.28
CA SER A 53 -3.96 -5.91 7.43
C SER A 53 -4.16 -4.50 6.86
N SER A 54 -5.34 -3.92 7.03
CA SER A 54 -5.60 -2.53 6.64
C SER A 54 -4.71 -1.58 7.46
N GLY A 55 -3.78 -0.91 6.78
CA GLY A 55 -2.86 0.05 7.38
C GLY A 55 -1.66 -0.55 8.13
N ILE A 56 -1.60 -1.87 8.33
CA ILE A 56 -0.44 -2.53 8.97
C ILE A 56 0.42 -3.23 7.92
N TRP A 57 1.69 -2.84 7.88
CA TRP A 57 2.70 -3.38 6.99
C TRP A 57 3.82 -4.03 7.79
N LYS A 58 4.37 -5.13 7.27
CA LYS A 58 5.49 -5.86 7.88
C LYS A 58 6.60 -6.07 6.87
N CYS A 59 7.82 -5.74 7.27
CA CYS A 59 9.00 -6.12 6.51
C CYS A 59 9.37 -7.58 6.81
N THR A 60 9.61 -8.41 5.78
CA THR A 60 10.04 -9.80 6.01
C THR A 60 11.51 -9.93 6.34
N ARG A 61 12.32 -8.88 6.17
CA ARG A 61 13.76 -8.89 6.50
C ARG A 61 14.00 -8.59 7.97
N CYS A 62 13.52 -7.44 8.45
CA CYS A 62 13.74 -6.99 9.83
C CYS A 62 12.55 -7.31 10.76
N ASN A 63 11.48 -7.93 10.26
CA ASN A 63 10.25 -8.24 11.01
C ASN A 63 9.51 -7.05 11.65
N VAL A 64 9.94 -5.82 11.41
CA VAL A 64 9.29 -4.59 11.90
C VAL A 64 7.90 -4.47 11.28
N LYS A 65 6.92 -4.19 12.15
CA LYS A 65 5.55 -3.83 11.78
C LYS A 65 5.40 -2.33 11.93
N PHE A 66 4.82 -1.67 10.92
CA PHE A 66 4.58 -0.24 10.95
C PHE A 66 3.18 0.11 10.44
N ALA A 67 2.68 1.26 10.89
CA ALA A 67 1.42 1.82 10.46
C ALA A 67 1.64 2.76 9.26
N ALA A 68 0.84 2.59 8.21
CA ALA A 68 0.86 3.42 7.00
C ALA A 68 -0.53 3.49 6.35
N LYS A 69 -0.63 4.06 5.15
CA LYS A 69 -1.89 4.07 4.38
C LYS A 69 -2.38 2.64 4.08
N ALA A 70 -3.68 2.52 3.79
CA ALA A 70 -4.34 1.23 3.62
C ALA A 70 -3.82 0.41 2.42
N TYR A 71 -3.49 1.07 1.31
CA TYR A 71 -3.07 0.45 0.05
C TYR A 71 -1.66 0.82 -0.41
N SER A 72 -1.03 1.79 0.25
CA SER A 72 0.35 2.19 0.03
C SER A 72 1.09 2.28 1.37
N PRO A 73 2.36 1.84 1.46
CA PRO A 73 3.13 1.92 2.70
C PRO A 73 3.71 3.32 2.95
N LYS A 74 3.15 4.35 2.32
CA LYS A 74 3.48 5.74 2.63
C LYS A 74 2.85 6.09 3.99
N THR A 75 3.66 6.63 4.88
CA THR A 75 3.17 7.28 6.11
C THR A 75 2.32 8.49 5.73
N ARG A 76 1.46 8.95 6.64
CA ARG A 76 0.82 10.25 6.48
C ARG A 76 1.93 11.30 6.58
N GLU A 77 2.02 12.19 5.60
CA GLU A 77 2.68 13.47 5.80
C GLU A 77 1.85 14.16 6.87
N ILE A 78 2.47 14.45 8.01
CA ILE A 78 1.82 15.21 9.07
C ILE A 78 1.79 16.63 8.53
N GLU A 79 0.60 17.18 8.33
CA GLU A 79 0.47 18.61 8.04
C GLU A 79 1.13 19.37 9.19
N PRO A 80 1.96 20.40 8.92
CA PRO A 80 2.73 21.09 9.97
C PRO A 80 1.84 21.62 11.10
N SER A 81 0.60 21.98 10.81
CA SER A 81 -0.40 22.42 11.79
C SER A 81 -0.76 21.37 12.86
N ALA A 82 -0.62 20.08 12.54
CA ALA A 82 -0.89 19.01 13.49
C ALA A 82 0.27 18.77 14.46
N LEU A 83 1.50 19.16 14.10
CA LEU A 83 2.65 19.12 15.00
C LEU A 83 2.58 20.25 16.03
N GLU A 84 2.24 21.46 15.58
CA GLU A 84 2.02 22.63 16.44
C GLU A 84 0.92 22.38 17.49
N SER A 85 -0.11 21.61 17.10
CA SER A 85 -1.21 21.23 18.00
C SER A 85 -0.80 20.20 19.06
N ILE A 86 0.23 19.39 18.80
CA ILE A 86 0.75 18.40 19.76
C ILE A 86 1.69 19.09 20.74
N GLU A 87 2.61 19.93 20.25
CA GLU A 87 3.56 20.69 21.09
C GLU A 87 2.81 21.63 22.06
N SER A 88 1.76 22.32 21.58
CA SER A 88 0.94 23.20 22.42
C SER A 88 0.16 22.47 23.52
N ALA A 89 -0.07 21.17 23.38
CA ALA A 89 -0.74 20.34 24.38
C ALA A 89 0.24 19.81 25.44
N GLU A 90 1.49 19.52 25.06
CA GLU A 90 2.55 19.12 26.00
C GLU A 90 3.05 20.28 26.87
N GLU A 91 2.99 21.53 26.40
CA GLU A 91 3.39 22.73 27.19
C GLU A 91 2.35 23.18 28.24
N GLN A 92 1.14 22.60 28.25
CA GLN A 92 0.09 22.93 29.23
C GLN A 92 -0.05 21.89 30.37
N GLU A 93 0.81 20.86 30.42
CA GLU A 93 0.95 19.93 31.54
C GLU A 93 2.11 20.29 32.49
#